data_AF-A0A820PHA6-F1
#
_entry.id   AF-A0A820PHA6-F1
#
_cell.length_a   1.000
_cell.length_b   1.000
_cell.length_c   1.000
_cell.angle_alpha   90.00
_cell.angle_beta   90.00
_cell.angle_gamma   90.00
#
_symmetry.space_group_name_H-M   'P 1'
#
loop_
_entity.id
_entity.type
_entity.pdbx_description
1 polymer ?
#
loop_
_entity_poly.entity_id
_entity_poly.type
_entity_poly.pdbx_seq_one_letter_code
_entity_poly.pdbx_strand_id
1 'polypeptide(L)'
;LLMPESNRESRVRNQYQNYKTIKAARGIKIAAKNLEKSMAGLPLFVGRKEDEVDYFKNEIQNILKNALNSIKLQETGVYVQASTLGSLEALLEFLETSNIPYAGINIGTVHRKDIVRASAQLDRKPQWAVVLAFDVRIERDAQDYADSVGVKIFQADIMYHLFDMFLVHRE
;
A
#
# COMPACT_ATOMS: atom_id res chain seq x y z
N LEU A 1 -3.52 8.78 25.00
CA LEU A 1 -2.36 8.51 24.09
C LEU A 1 -1.49 7.46 24.76
N LEU A 2 -0.89 6.53 24.04
CA LEU A 2 -0.20 5.38 24.64
C LEU A 2 1.31 5.45 24.38
N MET A 3 2.11 5.23 25.42
CA MET A 3 3.57 5.06 25.31
C MET A 3 4.00 3.78 26.04
N PRO A 4 5.09 3.12 25.58
CA PRO A 4 5.69 2.03 26.33
C PRO A 4 6.25 2.54 27.68
N GLU A 5 6.30 1.67 28.69
CA GLU A 5 7.00 1.98 29.94
C GLU A 5 8.49 2.21 29.70
N SER A 6 9.07 3.18 30.41
CA SER A 6 10.51 3.41 30.41
C SER A 6 11.27 2.18 30.92
N ASN A 7 12.35 1.79 30.23
CA ASN A 7 13.31 0.74 30.64
C ASN A 7 12.80 -0.72 30.69
N ARG A 8 11.89 -1.14 29.80
CA ARG A 8 11.54 -2.57 29.66
C ARG A 8 11.68 -3.08 28.22
N GLU A 9 12.15 -4.32 28.10
CA GLU A 9 12.46 -4.98 26.83
C GLU A 9 11.18 -5.33 26.05
N SER A 10 11.10 -4.86 24.80
CA SER A 10 9.90 -4.89 23.92
C SER A 10 9.32 -6.29 23.63
N ARG A 11 10.03 -7.35 24.03
CA ARG A 11 9.68 -8.76 23.81
C ARG A 11 8.74 -9.34 24.89
N VAL A 12 8.57 -8.64 26.02
CA VAL A 12 7.64 -9.02 27.10
C VAL A 12 6.36 -8.19 26.96
N ARG A 13 5.17 -8.77 27.20
CA ARG A 13 3.85 -8.11 27.06
C ARG A 13 3.89 -6.66 27.57
N ASN A 14 3.99 -5.71 26.63
CA ASN A 14 4.09 -4.29 26.92
C ASN A 14 2.79 -3.81 27.57
N GLN A 15 2.84 -3.43 28.84
CA GLN A 15 1.80 -2.58 29.43
C GLN A 15 2.01 -1.17 28.87
N TYR A 16 1.01 -0.65 28.16
CA TYR A 16 1.03 0.72 27.69
C TYR A 16 0.54 1.65 28.79
N GLN A 17 1.25 2.74 29.04
CA GLN A 17 0.78 3.80 29.93
C GLN A 17 -0.04 4.83 29.14
N ASN A 18 -1.15 5.27 29.72
CA ASN A 18 -2.04 6.25 29.10
C ASN A 18 -1.68 7.68 29.54
N TYR A 19 -1.41 8.54 28.56
CA TYR A 19 -1.06 9.94 28.73
C TYR A 19 -2.17 10.84 28.20
N LYS A 20 -2.48 11.89 28.96
CA LYS A 20 -3.41 12.97 28.56
C LYS A 20 -2.79 13.87 27.49
N THR A 21 -1.52 14.23 27.65
CA THR A 21 -0.77 15.08 26.72
C THR A 21 0.65 14.55 26.58
N ILE A 22 1.24 14.70 25.39
CA ILE A 22 2.60 14.28 25.07
C ILE A 22 3.27 15.42 24.29
N LYS A 23 4.54 15.70 24.58
CA LYS A 23 5.37 16.70 23.88
C LYS A 23 6.31 16.01 22.89
N ALA A 24 6.43 16.56 21.68
CA ALA A 24 7.38 16.09 20.68
C ALA A 24 8.85 16.31 21.10
N ALA A 25 9.82 15.53 20.61
CA ALA A 25 9.70 14.39 19.69
C ALA A 25 9.59 13.06 20.44
N ARG A 26 8.54 12.28 20.12
CA ARG A 26 8.24 10.96 20.70
C ARG A 26 7.45 10.12 19.69
N GLY A 27 7.71 8.81 19.64
CA GLY A 27 6.83 7.83 19.01
C GLY A 27 5.71 7.44 19.97
N ILE A 28 4.46 7.51 19.52
CA ILE A 28 3.29 7.26 20.36
C ILE A 28 2.32 6.33 19.63
N LYS A 29 1.56 5.53 20.40
CA LYS A 29 0.43 4.77 19.87
C LYS A 29 -0.85 5.56 20.12
N ILE A 30 -1.65 5.73 19.07
CA ILE A 30 -2.94 6.43 19.13
C ILE A 30 -4.04 5.37 19.00
N ALA A 31 -4.96 5.37 19.96
CA ALA A 31 -6.16 4.54 19.92
C ALA A 31 -7.36 5.45 19.68
N ALA A 32 -8.06 5.25 18.56
CA ALA A 32 -9.28 5.95 18.21
C ALA A 32 -10.19 5.02 17.39
N LYS A 33 -11.45 5.45 17.19
CA LYS A 33 -12.41 4.74 16.33
C LYS A 33 -12.09 4.99 14.86
N ASN A 34 -12.51 4.08 13.99
CA ASN A 34 -12.46 4.24 12.52
C ASN A 34 -11.04 4.39 11.94
N LEU A 35 -10.04 3.73 12.54
CA LEU A 35 -8.65 3.76 12.06
C LEU A 35 -8.29 2.57 11.16
N GLU A 36 -9.24 1.69 10.85
CA GLU A 36 -9.01 0.44 10.10
C GLU A 36 -8.58 0.71 8.65
N LYS A 37 -8.93 1.88 8.11
CA LYS A 37 -8.57 2.33 6.76
C LYS A 37 -7.45 3.37 6.76
N SER A 38 -6.75 3.55 7.89
CA SER A 38 -5.62 4.46 7.95
C SER A 38 -4.45 3.94 7.12
N MET A 39 -3.70 4.84 6.51
CA MET A 39 -2.55 4.52 5.65
C MET A 39 -1.27 4.98 6.32
N ALA A 40 -0.30 4.09 6.46
CA ALA A 40 0.99 4.45 7.03
C ALA A 40 1.77 5.35 6.06
N GLY A 41 2.58 6.24 6.62
CA GLY A 41 3.38 7.22 5.87
C GLY A 41 2.67 8.56 5.62
N LEU A 42 1.36 8.64 5.84
CA LEU A 42 0.63 9.92 5.74
C LEU A 42 0.81 10.79 6.99
N PRO A 43 0.77 12.13 6.84
CA PRO A 43 0.82 13.04 7.97
C PRO A 43 -0.47 12.95 8.81
N LEU A 44 -0.32 13.16 10.12
CA LEU A 44 -1.43 13.27 11.06
C LEU A 44 -1.63 14.74 11.44
N PHE A 45 -2.78 15.30 11.09
CA PHE A 45 -3.18 16.65 11.49
C PHE A 45 -4.18 16.62 12.65
N VAL A 46 -4.24 17.72 13.40
CA VAL A 46 -5.21 17.91 14.50
C VAL A 46 -6.17 19.04 14.09
N GLY A 47 -7.37 18.68 13.66
CA GLY A 47 -8.46 19.64 13.45
C GLY A 47 -9.15 19.98 14.77
N ARG A 48 -9.13 21.24 15.18
CA ARG A 48 -9.79 21.72 16.40
C ARG A 48 -11.22 22.22 16.13
N LYS A 49 -11.50 22.58 14.88
CA LYS A 49 -12.80 23.03 14.37
C LYS A 49 -13.20 22.22 13.14
N GLU A 50 -14.48 22.23 12.78
CA GLU A 50 -14.99 21.45 11.65
C GLU A 50 -14.42 21.90 10.29
N ASP A 51 -14.27 23.21 10.08
CA ASP A 51 -13.67 23.81 8.89
C ASP A 51 -12.19 23.41 8.72
N GLU A 52 -11.43 23.34 9.83
CA GLU A 52 -10.06 22.84 9.82
C GLU A 52 -10.00 21.35 9.44
N VAL A 53 -10.96 20.54 9.88
CA VAL A 53 -11.01 19.11 9.54
C VAL A 53 -11.19 18.93 8.03
N ASP A 54 -12.10 19.68 7.42
CA ASP A 54 -12.34 19.57 5.97
C ASP A 54 -11.16 20.12 5.15
N TYR A 55 -10.51 21.19 5.62
CA TYR A 55 -9.26 21.65 5.06
C TYR A 55 -8.17 20.56 5.08
N PHE A 56 -7.90 19.94 6.23
CA PHE A 56 -6.87 18.91 6.34
C PHE A 56 -7.19 17.63 5.57
N LYS A 57 -8.46 17.27 5.40
CA LYS A 57 -8.85 16.17 4.49
C LYS A 57 -8.41 16.45 3.06
N ASN A 58 -8.68 17.65 2.55
CA ASN A 58 -8.28 18.06 1.21
C ASN A 58 -6.75 18.10 1.08
N GLU A 59 -6.06 18.60 2.11
CA GLU A 59 -4.60 18.64 2.15
C GLU A 59 -3.98 17.23 2.03
N ILE A 60 -4.47 16.26 2.82
CA ILE A 60 -4.01 14.86 2.76
C ILE A 60 -4.29 14.24 1.39
N GLN A 61 -5.48 14.49 0.81
CA GLN A 61 -5.83 13.98 -0.51
C GLN A 61 -4.89 14.53 -1.59
N ASN A 62 -4.55 15.81 -1.51
CA ASN A 62 -3.62 16.45 -2.44
C ASN A 62 -2.20 15.87 -2.29
N ILE A 63 -1.73 15.66 -1.06
CA ILE A 63 -0.42 15.03 -0.82
C ILE A 63 -0.37 13.64 -1.45
N LEU A 64 -1.38 12.80 -1.19
CA LEU A 64 -1.44 11.45 -1.76
C LEU A 64 -1.51 11.48 -3.29
N LYS A 65 -2.35 12.34 -3.86
CA LYS A 65 -2.50 12.48 -5.30
C LYS A 65 -1.20 12.94 -5.96
N ASN A 66 -0.50 13.89 -5.36
CA ASN A 66 0.77 14.38 -5.87
C ASN A 66 1.85 13.30 -5.84
N ALA A 67 1.95 12.53 -4.75
CA ALA A 67 2.89 11.41 -4.63
C ALA A 67 2.61 10.32 -5.68
N LEU A 68 1.34 9.97 -5.90
CA LEU A 68 0.98 8.98 -6.92
C LEU A 68 1.21 9.52 -8.34
N ASN A 69 0.94 10.79 -8.61
CA ASN A 69 1.13 11.40 -9.93
C ASN A 69 2.62 11.60 -10.29
N SER A 70 3.53 11.67 -9.32
CA SER A 70 4.96 11.72 -9.62
C SER A 70 5.53 10.40 -10.16
N ILE A 71 4.79 9.29 -10.01
CA ILE A 71 5.21 7.97 -10.48
C ILE A 71 4.94 7.88 -11.99
N LYS A 72 6.00 7.59 -12.76
CA LYS A 72 5.93 7.51 -14.22
C LYS A 72 5.53 6.10 -14.66
N LEU A 73 4.27 5.95 -15.06
CA LEU A 73 3.76 4.69 -15.59
C LEU A 73 4.20 4.47 -17.05
N GLN A 74 4.41 3.20 -17.40
CA GLN A 74 4.67 2.76 -18.77
C GLN A 74 3.37 2.34 -19.46
N GLU A 75 3.36 2.30 -20.80
CA GLU A 75 2.19 1.84 -21.57
C GLU A 75 1.92 0.33 -21.38
N THR A 76 2.98 -0.45 -21.20
CA THR A 76 2.92 -1.89 -20.96
C THR A 76 3.75 -2.27 -19.74
N GLY A 77 3.21 -3.14 -18.90
CA GLY A 77 3.88 -3.55 -17.66
C GLY A 77 2.91 -4.14 -16.65
N VAL A 78 3.46 -4.64 -15.55
CA VAL A 78 2.68 -5.25 -14.46
C VAL A 78 1.81 -4.22 -13.74
N TYR A 79 0.75 -4.68 -13.08
CA TYR A 79 -0.03 -3.86 -12.16
C TYR A 79 0.46 -4.07 -10.72
N VAL A 80 0.69 -3.00 -9.97
CA VAL A 80 1.32 -3.08 -8.65
C VAL A 80 0.36 -2.58 -7.57
N GLN A 81 0.19 -3.37 -6.51
CA GLN A 81 -0.60 -3.03 -5.35
C GLN A 81 0.23 -3.19 -4.07
N ALA A 82 0.22 -2.19 -3.19
CA ALA A 82 0.94 -2.25 -1.92
C ALA A 82 0.12 -1.68 -0.75
N SER A 83 0.51 -1.98 0.48
CA SER A 83 -0.23 -1.57 1.69
C SER A 83 -0.01 -0.10 2.06
N THR A 84 1.17 0.44 1.75
CA THR A 84 1.59 1.80 2.11
C THR A 84 2.31 2.48 0.95
N LEU A 85 2.43 3.81 1.00
CA LEU A 85 3.19 4.56 -0.01
C LEU A 85 4.67 4.16 0.00
N GLY A 86 5.30 4.05 1.18
CA GLY A 86 6.71 3.67 1.26
C GLY A 86 6.99 2.25 0.75
N SER A 87 6.08 1.30 1.01
CA SER A 87 6.20 -0.05 0.43
C SER A 87 5.99 -0.06 -1.08
N LEU A 88 5.12 0.83 -1.60
CA LEU A 88 4.91 0.97 -3.03
C LEU A 88 6.18 1.53 -3.70
N GLU A 89 6.75 2.61 -3.15
CA GLU A 89 7.97 3.24 -3.64
C GLU A 89 9.13 2.23 -3.70
N ALA A 90 9.38 1.51 -2.61
CA ALA A 90 10.43 0.49 -2.56
C ALA A 90 10.20 -0.65 -3.57
N LEU A 91 8.95 -1.07 -3.77
CA LEU A 91 8.61 -2.10 -4.73
C LEU A 91 8.84 -1.62 -6.18
N LEU A 92 8.50 -0.36 -6.48
CA LEU A 92 8.71 0.25 -7.79
C LEU A 92 10.21 0.45 -8.08
N GLU A 93 11.00 0.94 -7.13
CA GLU A 93 12.45 1.09 -7.26
C GLU A 93 13.13 -0.26 -7.59
N PHE A 94 12.67 -1.34 -6.95
CA PHE A 94 13.16 -2.68 -7.24
C PHE A 94 12.78 -3.15 -8.65
N LEU A 95 11.52 -2.91 -9.07
CA LEU A 95 11.05 -3.25 -10.42
C LEU A 95 11.87 -2.52 -11.50
N GLU A 96 12.17 -1.24 -11.29
CA GLU A 96 13.04 -0.46 -12.19
C GLU A 96 14.44 -1.05 -12.29
N THR A 97 15.05 -1.39 -11.15
CA THR A 97 16.38 -2.02 -11.09
C THR A 97 16.41 -3.37 -11.80
N SER A 98 15.29 -4.09 -11.79
CA SER A 98 15.12 -5.39 -12.44
C SER A 98 14.65 -5.31 -13.89
N ASN A 99 14.57 -4.11 -14.48
CA ASN A 99 14.03 -3.87 -15.82
C ASN A 99 12.62 -4.46 -16.04
N ILE A 100 11.78 -4.41 -15.01
CA ILE A 100 10.38 -4.85 -15.09
C ILE A 100 9.51 -3.59 -15.18
N PRO A 101 8.83 -3.36 -16.31
CA PRO A 101 7.97 -2.19 -16.44
C PRO A 101 6.67 -2.38 -15.66
N TYR A 102 6.13 -1.28 -15.14
CA TYR A 102 4.84 -1.23 -14.47
C TYR A 102 3.91 -0.24 -15.19
N ALA A 103 2.67 -0.65 -15.42
CA ALA A 103 1.67 0.13 -16.18
C ALA A 103 0.51 0.63 -15.30
N GLY A 104 0.43 0.17 -14.06
CA GLY A 104 -0.59 0.60 -13.12
C GLY A 104 -0.13 0.39 -11.69
N ILE A 105 -0.55 1.29 -10.82
CA ILE A 105 -0.26 1.26 -9.39
C ILE A 105 -1.53 1.60 -8.61
N ASN A 106 -1.64 1.07 -7.39
CA ASN A 106 -2.65 1.49 -6.43
C ASN A 106 -2.24 1.06 -5.00
N ILE A 107 -2.89 1.64 -3.98
CA ILE A 107 -2.62 1.36 -2.56
C ILE A 107 -3.86 0.74 -1.89
N GLY A 108 -3.64 -0.27 -1.06
CA GLY A 108 -4.68 -0.95 -0.28
C GLY A 108 -5.17 -2.24 -0.93
N THR A 109 -6.38 -2.68 -0.57
CA THR A 109 -6.97 -3.93 -1.05
C THR A 109 -7.09 -4.00 -2.58
N VAL A 110 -6.79 -5.16 -3.16
CA VAL A 110 -7.01 -5.43 -4.59
C VAL A 110 -8.49 -5.63 -4.85
N HIS A 111 -9.05 -4.85 -5.77
CA HIS A 111 -10.44 -4.95 -6.19
C HIS A 111 -10.55 -5.36 -7.66
N ARG A 112 -11.75 -5.77 -8.08
CA ARG A 112 -12.02 -6.16 -9.48
C ARG A 112 -11.63 -5.08 -10.50
N LYS A 113 -11.78 -3.80 -10.17
CA LYS A 113 -11.34 -2.68 -11.04
C LYS A 113 -9.84 -2.70 -11.34
N ASP A 114 -9.03 -3.16 -10.38
CA ASP A 114 -7.57 -3.25 -10.54
C ASP A 114 -7.24 -4.39 -11.52
N ILE A 115 -7.98 -5.50 -11.43
CA ILE A 115 -7.87 -6.63 -12.37
C ILE A 115 -8.31 -6.24 -13.79
N VAL A 116 -9.38 -5.45 -13.95
CA VAL A 116 -9.82 -4.93 -15.26
C VAL A 116 -8.72 -4.10 -15.93
N ARG A 117 -7.95 -3.33 -15.15
CA ARG A 117 -6.82 -2.57 -15.68
C ARG A 117 -5.66 -3.48 -16.06
N ALA A 118 -5.36 -4.48 -15.24
CA ALA A 118 -4.32 -5.47 -15.53
C ALA A 118 -4.66 -6.33 -16.76
N SER A 119 -5.94 -6.69 -16.96
CA SER A 119 -6.38 -7.52 -18.09
C SER A 119 -6.20 -6.82 -19.44
N ALA A 120 -6.14 -5.48 -19.48
CA ALA A 120 -5.82 -4.75 -20.70
C ALA A 120 -4.42 -5.09 -21.27
N GLN A 121 -3.53 -5.67 -20.46
CA GLN A 121 -2.24 -6.16 -20.93
C GLN A 121 -2.35 -7.48 -21.72
N LEU A 122 -3.43 -8.25 -21.57
CA LEU A 122 -3.64 -9.50 -22.32
C LEU A 122 -3.63 -9.27 -23.83
N ASP A 123 -4.26 -8.19 -24.29
CA ASP A 123 -4.32 -7.86 -25.73
C ASP A 123 -3.02 -7.24 -26.25
N ARG A 124 -2.18 -6.67 -25.36
CA ARG A 124 -0.97 -5.94 -25.72
C ARG A 124 0.29 -6.80 -25.62
N LYS A 125 0.55 -7.30 -24.42
CA LYS A 125 1.71 -8.11 -24.03
C LYS A 125 1.28 -9.06 -22.90
N PRO A 126 0.78 -10.26 -23.24
CA PRO A 126 0.23 -11.21 -22.27
C PRO A 126 1.14 -11.50 -21.08
N GLN A 127 2.47 -11.47 -21.26
CA GLN A 127 3.42 -11.70 -20.16
C GLN A 127 3.33 -10.68 -19.01
N TRP A 128 2.71 -9.51 -19.26
CA TRP A 128 2.52 -8.46 -18.27
C TRP A 128 1.11 -8.41 -17.69
N ALA A 129 0.23 -9.35 -18.06
CA ALA A 129 -1.10 -9.51 -17.48
C ALA A 129 -1.03 -10.11 -16.06
N VAL A 130 -0.34 -9.39 -15.18
CA VAL A 130 0.04 -9.80 -13.84
C VAL A 130 -0.22 -8.68 -12.85
N VAL A 131 -0.72 -9.05 -11.68
CA VAL A 131 -0.87 -8.17 -10.51
C VAL A 131 0.13 -8.60 -9.43
N LEU A 132 0.98 -7.68 -8.98
CA LEU A 132 1.90 -7.86 -7.86
C LEU A 132 1.27 -7.22 -6.61
N ALA A 133 0.82 -8.04 -5.66
CA ALA A 133 0.10 -7.63 -4.46
C ALA A 133 0.99 -7.81 -3.21
N PHE A 134 1.59 -6.72 -2.74
CA PHE A 134 2.50 -6.71 -1.59
C PHE A 134 1.79 -6.29 -0.29
N ASP A 135 1.74 -7.18 0.70
CA ASP A 135 1.16 -6.93 2.04
C ASP A 135 -0.30 -6.43 2.00
N VAL A 136 -1.06 -6.85 0.98
CA VAL A 136 -2.46 -6.42 0.79
C VAL A 136 -3.39 -7.62 0.67
N ARG A 137 -4.65 -7.40 1.04
CA ARG A 137 -5.73 -8.36 0.83
C ARG A 137 -6.23 -8.30 -0.61
N ILE A 138 -6.73 -9.44 -1.10
CA ILE A 138 -7.43 -9.56 -2.38
C ILE A 138 -8.90 -9.80 -2.10
N GLU A 139 -9.79 -9.00 -2.68
CA GLU A 139 -11.22 -9.27 -2.62
C GLU A 139 -11.57 -10.53 -3.39
N ARG A 140 -12.56 -11.29 -2.91
CA ARG A 140 -12.98 -12.54 -3.56
C ARG A 140 -13.41 -12.32 -5.01
N ASP A 141 -14.22 -11.30 -5.27
CA ASP A 141 -14.65 -10.93 -6.64
C ASP A 141 -13.47 -10.51 -7.53
N ALA A 142 -12.38 -10.00 -6.96
CA ALA A 142 -11.18 -9.69 -7.72
C ALA A 142 -10.45 -10.99 -8.13
N GLN A 143 -10.29 -11.94 -7.21
CA GLN A 143 -9.67 -13.23 -7.50
C GLN A 143 -10.48 -14.02 -8.53
N ASP A 144 -11.79 -14.15 -8.31
CA ASP A 144 -12.70 -14.88 -9.21
C ASP A 144 -12.66 -14.29 -10.63
N TYR A 145 -12.62 -12.95 -10.73
CA TYR A 145 -12.52 -12.29 -12.03
C TYR A 145 -11.15 -12.49 -12.69
N ALA A 146 -10.05 -12.41 -11.93
CA ALA A 146 -8.70 -12.62 -12.44
C ALA A 146 -8.54 -14.02 -13.05
N ASP A 147 -9.03 -15.04 -12.35
CA ASP A 147 -9.04 -16.43 -12.83
C ASP A 147 -9.88 -16.58 -14.11
N SER A 148 -11.02 -15.87 -14.21
CA SER A 148 -11.89 -15.92 -15.38
C SER A 148 -11.29 -15.30 -16.65
N VAL A 149 -10.47 -14.24 -16.50
CA VAL A 149 -9.87 -13.52 -17.63
C VAL A 149 -8.43 -13.94 -17.90
N GLY A 150 -7.82 -14.76 -17.05
CA GLY A 150 -6.44 -15.22 -17.20
C GLY A 150 -5.38 -14.22 -16.73
N VAL A 151 -5.71 -13.33 -15.79
CA VAL A 151 -4.74 -12.45 -15.12
C VAL A 151 -4.17 -13.19 -13.91
N LYS A 152 -2.83 -13.29 -13.80
CA LYS A 152 -2.21 -13.87 -12.61
C LYS A 152 -2.05 -12.84 -11.50
N ILE A 153 -2.38 -13.22 -10.27
CA ILE A 153 -2.09 -12.42 -9.08
C ILE A 153 -1.02 -13.12 -8.26
N PHE A 154 0.08 -12.42 -7.99
CA PHE A 154 1.08 -12.85 -7.01
C PHE A 154 0.87 -12.05 -5.73
N GLN A 155 0.76 -12.74 -4.60
CA GLN A 155 0.53 -12.12 -3.30
C GLN A 155 1.59 -12.58 -2.30
N ALA A 156 2.24 -11.63 -1.63
CA ALA A 156 3.15 -11.94 -0.52
C ALA A 156 3.28 -10.78 0.46
N ASP A 157 3.56 -11.13 1.72
CA ASP A 157 3.84 -10.15 2.78
C ASP A 157 5.33 -9.77 2.83
N ILE A 158 6.19 -10.52 2.12
CA ILE A 158 7.64 -10.32 2.04
C ILE A 158 8.03 -10.06 0.59
N MET A 159 8.73 -8.94 0.37
CA MET A 159 9.02 -8.42 -0.96
C MET A 159 9.80 -9.43 -1.83
N TYR A 160 10.81 -10.09 -1.28
CA TYR A 160 11.61 -11.09 -1.99
C TYR A 160 10.77 -12.28 -2.51
N HIS A 161 9.85 -12.79 -1.70
CA HIS A 161 8.99 -13.90 -2.13
C HIS A 161 8.07 -13.48 -3.29
N LEU A 162 7.57 -12.24 -3.28
CA LEU A 162 6.76 -11.72 -4.37
C LEU A 162 7.52 -11.75 -5.69
N PHE A 163 8.80 -11.37 -5.65
CA PHE A 163 9.67 -11.36 -6.80
C PHE A 163 10.07 -12.75 -7.27
N ASP A 164 10.43 -13.65 -6.36
CA ASP A 164 10.77 -15.02 -6.71
C ASP A 164 9.61 -15.71 -7.44
N MET A 165 8.38 -15.55 -6.95
CA MET A 165 7.19 -16.07 -7.61
C MET A 165 6.99 -15.46 -9.02
N PHE A 166 7.26 -14.17 -9.17
CA PHE A 166 7.12 -13.49 -10.44
C PHE A 166 8.20 -13.91 -11.46
N LEU A 167 9.46 -14.02 -11.03
CA LEU A 167 10.57 -14.41 -11.89
C LEU A 167 10.44 -15.85 -12.36
N VAL A 168 10.06 -16.78 -11.47
CA VAL A 168 9.78 -18.18 -11.83
C VAL A 168 8.65 -18.28 -12.85
N HIS A 169 7.69 -17.36 -12.84
CA HIS A 169 6.63 -17.34 -13.86
C HIS A 169 7.10 -16.82 -15.23
N ARG A 170 8.15 -16.00 -15.27
CA ARG A 170 8.70 -15.45 -16.52
C ARG A 170 9.62 -16.41 -17.25
N GLU A 171 10.20 -17.38 -16.56
CA GLU A 171 10.96 -18.50 -17.14
C GLU A 171 10.02 -19.55 -17.76
#